data_AF-A0A2G1NY15-F1
#
_entry.id   AF-A0A2G1NY15-F1
#
_cell.length_a   1.000
_cell.length_b   1.000
_cell.length_c   1.000
_cell.angle_alpha   90.00
_cell.angle_beta   90.00
_cell.angle_gamma   90.00
#
_symmetry.space_group_name_H-M   'P 1'
#
loop_
_entity.id
_entity.type
_entity.pdbx_description
1 polymer ?
#
loop_
_entity_poly.entity_id
_entity_poly.type
_entity_poly.pdbx_seq_one_letter_code
_entity_poly.pdbx_strand_id
1 'polypeptide(L)'
;MNRIGVVLVEPKIEGNIGSVARVMKNFGFHELTLVNPCKIGSSAHALSVHAQDVLEGARTVTTLNEAISKYDLAVGCTGITSSKRGEHTRTPALTPKELRDTLATRTGSTAIILGREDRGLE
;
A
#
# COMPACT_ATOMS: atom_id res chain seq x y z
N MET A 1 16.55 -2.45 11.06
CA MET A 1 15.29 -1.70 10.90
C MET A 1 14.59 -2.21 9.64
N ASN A 2 13.27 -2.43 9.68
CA ASN A 2 12.49 -2.80 8.50
C ASN A 2 11.88 -1.54 7.87
N ARG A 3 12.21 -1.26 6.61
CA ARG A 3 11.72 -0.10 5.86
C ARG A 3 10.39 -0.45 5.19
N ILE A 4 9.31 0.19 5.60
CA ILE A 4 7.97 -0.11 5.10
C ILE A 4 7.51 0.97 4.14
N GLY A 5 7.05 0.56 2.96
CA GLY A 5 6.38 1.43 2.01
C GLY A 5 4.98 0.93 1.69
N VAL A 6 4.12 1.85 1.25
CA VAL A 6 2.73 1.60 0.88
C VAL A 6 2.59 1.71 -0.63
N VAL A 7 1.95 0.72 -1.24
CA VAL A 7 1.67 0.67 -2.68
C VAL A 7 0.16 0.70 -2.88
N LEU A 8 -0.34 1.72 -3.59
CA LEU A 8 -1.75 1.77 -4.03
C LEU A 8 -1.83 1.31 -5.48
N VAL A 9 -2.65 0.29 -5.74
CA VAL A 9 -2.84 -0.26 -7.08
C VAL A 9 -4.12 0.28 -7.69
N GLU A 10 -3.96 1.02 -8.78
CA GLU A 10 -5.03 1.61 -9.59
C GLU A 10 -6.08 2.41 -8.78
N PRO A 11 -5.71 3.24 -7.79
CA PRO A 11 -6.68 3.98 -6.99
C PRO A 11 -7.60 4.82 -7.88
N LYS A 12 -8.91 4.68 -7.72
CA LYS A 12 -9.90 5.38 -8.57
C LYS A 12 -10.25 6.76 -8.04
N ILE A 13 -10.20 6.93 -6.72
CA ILE A 13 -10.67 8.15 -6.05
C ILE A 13 -9.46 8.89 -5.52
N GLU A 14 -9.15 10.07 -6.09
CA GLU A 14 -7.97 10.85 -5.70
C GLU A 14 -7.99 11.23 -4.21
N GLY A 15 -9.18 11.44 -3.63
CA GLY A 15 -9.34 11.72 -2.20
C GLY A 15 -8.89 10.58 -1.28
N ASN A 16 -8.97 9.33 -1.76
CA ASN A 16 -8.46 8.17 -1.01
C ASN A 16 -6.94 8.18 -0.98
N ILE A 17 -6.28 8.62 -2.06
CA ILE A 17 -4.82 8.77 -2.10
C ILE A 17 -4.37 9.78 -1.02
N GLY A 18 -5.05 10.93 -0.94
CA GLY A 18 -4.81 11.92 0.10
C GLY A 18 -5.05 11.39 1.52
N SER A 19 -6.15 10.68 1.73
CA SER A 19 -6.48 10.08 3.02
C SER A 19 -5.44 9.03 3.45
N VAL A 20 -4.95 8.21 2.52
CA VAL A 20 -3.87 7.24 2.77
C VAL A 20 -2.59 7.97 3.15
N ALA A 21 -2.20 9.01 2.42
CA ALA A 21 -1.02 9.80 2.74
C ALA A 21 -1.10 10.40 4.16
N ARG A 22 -2.29 10.90 4.56
CA ARG A 22 -2.54 11.39 5.92
C ARG A 22 -2.35 10.30 6.99
N VAL A 23 -2.92 9.12 6.77
CA VAL A 23 -2.74 7.97 7.68
C VAL A 23 -1.27 7.57 7.77
N MET A 24 -0.59 7.47 6.63
CA MET A 24 0.84 7.14 6.58
C MET A 24 1.66 8.09 7.45
N LYS A 25 1.49 9.41 7.28
CA LYS A 25 2.23 10.41 8.06
C LYS A 25 1.94 10.31 9.56
N ASN A 26 0.68 10.09 9.96
CA ASN A 26 0.32 9.92 11.36
C ASN A 26 1.02 8.73 12.03
N PHE A 27 1.37 7.69 11.28
CA PHE A 27 2.07 6.51 11.76
C PHE A 27 3.56 6.47 11.38
N GLY A 28 4.11 7.57 10.83
CA GLY A 28 5.54 7.69 10.50
C GLY A 28 5.97 6.96 9.21
N PHE A 29 5.03 6.65 8.31
CA PHE A 29 5.33 6.13 6.98
C PHE A 29 5.42 7.28 5.98
N HIS A 30 6.45 7.23 5.13
CA HIS A 30 6.73 8.30 4.15
C HIS A 30 6.88 7.79 2.72
N GLU A 31 7.00 6.48 2.51
CA GLU A 31 7.18 5.91 1.18
C GLU A 31 5.86 5.47 0.56
N LEU A 32 5.32 6.32 -0.31
CA LEU A 32 4.13 6.02 -1.11
C LEU A 32 4.52 5.68 -2.55
N THR A 33 3.95 4.62 -3.10
CA THR A 33 4.04 4.30 -4.54
C THR A 33 2.64 4.10 -5.11
N LEU A 34 2.38 4.71 -6.26
CA LEU A 34 1.10 4.67 -6.95
C LEU A 34 1.28 3.92 -8.27
N VAL A 35 0.56 2.80 -8.43
CA VAL A 35 0.55 2.03 -9.68
C VAL A 35 -0.66 2.47 -10.49
N ASN A 36 -0.43 3.05 -11.66
CA ASN A 36 -1.48 3.50 -12.59
C ASN A 36 -2.64 4.27 -11.88
N PRO A 37 -2.34 5.34 -11.11
CA PRO A 37 -3.35 6.04 -10.34
C PRO A 37 -4.30 6.86 -11.21
N CYS A 38 -5.47 7.19 -10.66
CA CYS A 38 -6.27 8.29 -11.20
C CYS A 38 -5.50 9.63 -11.13
N LYS A 39 -6.02 10.64 -11.84
CA LYS A 39 -5.43 11.98 -11.83
C LYS A 39 -5.48 12.55 -10.40
N ILE A 40 -4.31 12.90 -9.86
CA ILE A 40 -4.17 13.57 -8.58
C ILE A 40 -4.46 15.06 -8.77
N GLY A 41 -5.41 15.59 -8.00
CA GLY A 41 -5.84 16.98 -8.04
C GLY A 41 -6.18 17.50 -6.64
N SER A 42 -7.09 18.47 -6.60
CA SER A 42 -7.37 19.24 -5.39
C SER A 42 -7.93 18.40 -4.25
N SER A 43 -8.69 17.34 -4.52
CA SER A 43 -9.27 16.49 -3.47
C SER A 43 -8.20 15.66 -2.76
N ALA A 44 -7.22 15.12 -3.50
CA ALA A 44 -6.07 14.45 -2.89
C ALA A 44 -5.29 15.40 -1.96
N HIS A 45 -4.99 16.61 -2.43
CA HIS A 45 -4.27 17.60 -1.61
C HIS A 45 -5.09 18.01 -0.37
N ALA A 46 -6.39 18.28 -0.53
CA ALA A 46 -7.27 18.65 0.57
C ALA A 46 -7.34 17.56 1.65
N LEU A 47 -7.46 16.29 1.26
CA LEU A 47 -7.59 15.17 2.21
C LEU A 47 -6.25 14.69 2.79
N SER A 48 -5.12 15.06 2.18
CA SER A 48 -3.80 14.83 2.75
C SER A 48 -3.50 15.71 3.97
N VAL A 49 -4.17 16.86 4.09
CA VAL A 49 -3.99 17.82 5.20
C VAL A 49 -2.50 18.19 5.35
N HIS A 50 -1.83 17.70 6.39
CA HIS A 50 -0.41 17.97 6.66
C HIS A 50 0.54 16.97 5.99
N ALA A 51 0.03 16.02 5.21
CA ALA A 51 0.79 14.96 4.55
C ALA A 51 1.04 15.22 3.05
N GLN A 52 1.08 16.49 2.65
CA GLN A 52 1.38 16.89 1.27
C GLN A 52 2.77 16.42 0.83
N ASP A 53 3.74 16.43 1.74
CA ASP A 53 5.09 15.88 1.54
C ASP A 53 5.09 14.40 1.13
N VAL A 54 4.18 13.59 1.69
CA VAL A 54 4.03 12.17 1.32
C VAL A 54 3.45 12.02 -0.09
N LEU A 55 2.51 12.90 -0.47
CA LEU A 55 1.97 12.93 -1.84
C LEU A 55 3.00 13.41 -2.86
N GLU A 56 3.74 14.48 -2.55
CA GLU A 56 4.76 15.07 -3.42
C GLU A 56 5.96 14.12 -3.58
N GLY A 57 6.31 13.39 -2.53
CA GLY A 57 7.32 12.33 -2.57
C GLY A 57 6.82 11.00 -3.15
N ALA A 58 5.55 10.89 -3.54
CA ALA A 58 4.99 9.65 -4.05
C ALA A 58 5.60 9.28 -5.41
N ARG A 59 6.04 8.03 -5.53
CA ARG A 59 6.54 7.50 -6.81
C ARG A 59 5.37 6.96 -7.63
N THR A 60 5.22 7.40 -8.88
CA THR A 60 4.22 6.86 -9.80
C THR A 60 4.86 5.89 -10.79
N VAL A 61 4.25 4.71 -10.96
CA VAL A 61 4.72 3.65 -11.87
C VAL A 61 3.54 3.05 -12.65
N THR A 62 3.83 2.27 -13.68
CA THR A 62 2.78 1.68 -14.54
C THR A 62 2.40 0.26 -14.14
N THR A 63 3.28 -0.48 -13.46
CA THR A 63 3.05 -1.89 -13.11
C THR A 63 3.30 -2.18 -11.65
N LEU A 64 2.59 -3.18 -11.11
CA LEU A 64 2.81 -3.66 -9.74
C LEU A 64 4.22 -4.24 -9.57
N ASN A 65 4.73 -4.96 -10.57
CA ASN A 65 6.10 -5.51 -10.54
C ASN A 65 7.15 -4.42 -10.35
N GLU A 66 7.01 -3.27 -11.04
CA GLU A 66 7.91 -2.13 -10.85
C GLU A 66 7.75 -1.47 -9.46
N ALA A 67 6.54 -1.48 -8.91
CA ALA A 67 6.31 -0.96 -7.57
C ALA A 67 7.04 -1.77 -6.51
N ILE A 68 7.00 -3.10 -6.62
CA ILE A 68 7.48 -4.03 -5.59
C ILE A 68 8.94 -4.47 -5.77
N SER A 69 9.55 -4.26 -6.94
CA SER A 69 10.92 -4.74 -7.25
C SER A 69 12.02 -4.24 -6.30
N LYS A 70 11.77 -3.13 -5.61
CA LYS A 70 12.71 -2.54 -4.62
C LYS A 70 12.51 -3.05 -3.18
N TYR A 71 11.60 -4.01 -2.96
CA TYR A 71 11.25 -4.53 -1.63
C TYR A 71 11.59 -6.02 -1.50
N ASP A 72 12.06 -6.40 -0.32
CA ASP A 72 12.42 -7.79 0.00
C ASP A 72 11.18 -8.65 0.33
N LEU A 73 10.07 -8.01 0.70
CA LEU A 73 8.80 -8.65 1.01
C LEU A 73 7.64 -7.82 0.44
N ALA A 74 6.69 -8.47 -0.20
CA ALA A 74 5.44 -7.86 -0.67
C ALA A 74 4.26 -8.49 0.07
N VAL A 75 3.39 -7.66 0.64
CA VAL A 75 2.22 -8.08 1.42
C VAL A 75 0.96 -7.51 0.76
N GLY A 76 0.19 -8.39 0.12
CA GLY A 76 -1.10 -8.02 -0.47
C GLY A 76 -2.22 -8.00 0.58
N CYS A 77 -2.93 -6.89 0.70
CA CYS A 77 -4.13 -6.78 1.53
C CYS A 77 -5.38 -7.18 0.73
N THR A 78 -6.22 -8.03 1.32
CA THR A 78 -7.46 -8.52 0.70
C THR A 78 -8.62 -8.42 1.69
N GLY A 79 -9.81 -8.06 1.19
CA GLY A 79 -11.05 -8.09 1.97
C GLY A 79 -11.68 -9.48 2.11
N ILE A 80 -11.16 -10.46 1.35
CA ILE A 80 -11.60 -11.86 1.41
C ILE A 80 -10.43 -12.76 1.81
N THR A 81 -10.60 -13.52 2.88
CA THR A 81 -9.73 -14.65 3.22
C THR A 81 -10.08 -15.80 2.28
N SER A 82 -9.13 -16.27 1.45
CA SER A 82 -9.42 -17.42 0.57
C SER A 82 -9.89 -18.61 1.40
N SER A 83 -11.14 -19.02 1.22
CA SER A 83 -11.74 -20.22 1.81
C SER A 83 -11.54 -21.47 0.93
N LYS A 84 -10.83 -21.35 -0.20
CA LYS A 84 -10.58 -22.47 -1.12
C LYS A 84 -9.21 -23.11 -0.89
N ARG A 85 -9.25 -24.32 -0.32
CA ARG A 85 -8.13 -25.25 -0.21
C ARG A 85 -7.60 -25.56 -1.62
N GLY A 86 -6.40 -25.07 -1.95
CA GLY A 86 -5.73 -25.33 -3.25
C GLY A 86 -5.28 -24.08 -4.00
N GLU A 87 -5.77 -22.88 -3.65
CA GLU A 87 -5.23 -21.62 -4.18
C GLU A 87 -4.14 -21.10 -3.23
N HIS A 88 -2.88 -21.47 -3.50
CA HIS A 88 -1.70 -21.02 -2.74
C HIS A 88 -1.44 -19.51 -2.80
N THR A 89 -2.23 -18.77 -3.59
CA THR A 89 -2.03 -17.34 -3.89
C THR A 89 -2.25 -16.42 -2.69
N ARG A 90 -2.91 -16.88 -1.61
CA ARG A 90 -3.30 -16.04 -0.46
C ARG A 90 -2.94 -16.65 0.90
N THR A 91 -1.94 -17.53 0.94
CA THR A 91 -1.48 -18.20 2.16
C THR A 91 0.01 -17.95 2.42
N PRO A 92 0.43 -17.70 3.67
CA PRO A 92 -0.41 -17.60 4.87
C PRO A 92 -1.20 -16.28 4.91
N ALA A 93 -2.48 -16.35 5.22
CA ALA A 93 -3.27 -15.16 5.55
C ALA A 93 -2.90 -14.74 6.97
N LEU A 94 -2.33 -13.54 7.11
CA LEU A 94 -1.98 -12.96 8.40
C LEU A 94 -3.01 -11.90 8.78
N THR A 95 -3.42 -11.90 10.05
CA THR A 95 -4.11 -10.73 10.62
C THR A 95 -3.14 -9.54 10.69
N PRO A 96 -3.64 -8.29 10.76
CA PRO A 96 -2.76 -7.13 10.92
C PRO A 96 -1.82 -7.22 12.14
N LYS A 97 -2.28 -7.87 13.22
CA LYS A 97 -1.49 -8.09 14.43
C LYS A 97 -0.35 -9.07 14.18
N GLU A 98 -0.62 -10.22 13.56
CA GLU A 98 0.40 -11.21 13.22
C GLU A 98 1.40 -10.67 12.19
N LEU A 99 0.92 -9.88 11.22
CA LEU A 99 1.78 -9.19 10.28
C LEU A 99 2.74 -8.26 11.02
N ARG A 100 2.24 -7.40 11.92
CA ARG A 100 3.09 -6.52 12.74
C ARG A 100 4.16 -7.32 13.49
N ASP A 101 3.77 -8.40 14.16
CA ASP A 101 4.68 -9.22 14.96
C ASP A 101 5.75 -9.89 14.07
N THR A 102 5.37 -10.32 12.87
CA THR A 102 6.28 -10.84 11.84
C THR A 102 7.25 -9.76 11.33
N LEU A 103 6.77 -8.55 11.09
CA LEU A 103 7.59 -7.45 10.57
C LEU A 103 8.55 -6.87 11.62
N ALA A 104 8.22 -7.00 12.92
CA ALA A 104 9.02 -6.46 14.02
C ALA A 104 10.40 -7.12 14.17
N THR A 105 10.52 -8.40 13.80
CA THR A 105 11.77 -9.16 13.90
C THR A 105 12.55 -9.19 12.58
N ARG A 106 12.01 -8.60 11.51
CA ARG A 106 12.62 -8.61 10.18
C ARG A 106 13.53 -7.42 9.94
N THR A 107 14.50 -7.61 9.06
CA THR A 107 15.33 -6.55 8.47
C THR A 107 15.08 -6.49 6.96
N GLY A 108 15.43 -5.37 6.34
CA GLY A 108 15.23 -5.15 4.91
C GLY A 108 14.05 -4.21 4.66
N SER A 109 13.23 -4.54 3.67
CA SER A 109 12.17 -3.67 3.19
C SER A 109 10.91 -4.43 2.82
N THR A 110 9.75 -3.82 3.13
CA THR A 110 8.44 -4.43 2.96
C THR A 110 7.49 -3.47 2.22
N ALA A 111 6.82 -3.96 1.18
CA ALA A 111 5.69 -3.29 0.55
C ALA A 111 4.37 -3.78 1.14
N ILE A 112 3.54 -2.88 1.63
CA ILE A 112 2.13 -3.14 1.95
C ILE A 112 1.31 -2.67 0.75
N ILE A 113 0.61 -3.60 0.10
CA ILE A 113 -0.08 -3.37 -1.16
C ILE A 113 -1.58 -3.32 -0.90
N LEU A 114 -2.21 -2.21 -1.29
CA LEU A 114 -3.65 -1.99 -1.22
C LEU A 114 -4.19 -1.95 -2.65
N GLY A 115 -5.19 -2.79 -2.90
CA GLY A 115 -5.85 -2.89 -4.20
C GLY A 115 -6.89 -1.80 -4.43
N ARG A 116 -7.46 -1.85 -5.63
CA ARG A 116 -8.49 -0.91 -6.07
C ARG A 116 -9.74 -1.04 -5.22
N GLU A 117 -10.43 0.07 -4.97
CA GLU A 117 -11.53 0.12 -4.00
C GLU A 117 -12.72 -0.78 -4.37
N ASP A 118 -12.94 -1.01 -5.67
CA ASP A 118 -14.09 -1.75 -6.19
C ASP A 118 -13.82 -3.24 -6.47
N ARG A 119 -12.56 -3.65 -6.61
CA ARG A 119 -12.20 -5.04 -7.00
C ARG A 119 -11.06 -5.67 -6.19
N GLY A 120 -10.33 -4.89 -5.40
CA GLY A 120 -9.17 -5.38 -4.64
C GLY A 120 -7.93 -5.55 -5.51
N LEU A 121 -7.08 -6.51 -5.15
CA LEU A 121 -5.84 -6.85 -5.86
C LEU A 121 -6.10 -8.02 -6.82
N GLU A 122 -5.70 -7.85 -8.08
CA GLU A 122 -5.67 -8.88 -9.12
C GLU A 122 -4.29 -9.55 -9.23
#